data_AF-A0A840UHY8-F1
#
_entry.id   AF-A0A840UHY8-F1
#
_cell.length_a   1.000
_cell.length_b   1.000
_cell.length_c   1.000
_cell.angle_alpha   90.00
_cell.angle_beta   90.00
_cell.angle_gamma   90.00
#
_symmetry.space_group_name_H-M   'P 1'
#
loop_
_entity.id
_entity.type
_entity.pdbx_description
1 polymer ?
#
loop_
_entity_poly.entity_id
_entity_poly.type
_entity_poly.pdbx_seq_one_letter_code
_entity_poly.pdbx_strand_id
1 'polypeptide(L)'
;MTEKAIVAGLMSVKTQKSVFEREKVSSTAIGNLVAVPHPIYNDTDKSFISVLILDKPVYWGEFLVQVIFLLSIKKGNTELWETIFLKLNDYIRCLGGVESLLKNKSYDIFLKEFSDMFSGLNIKKGEKMNGYRVDKN
;
A
#
# COMPACT_ATOMS: atom_id res chain seq x y z
N MET A 1 8.02 -9.38 4.68
CA MET A 1 6.82 -8.54 4.90
C MET A 1 5.60 -9.38 5.24
N THR A 2 5.21 -10.34 4.38
CA THR A 2 4.03 -11.19 4.60
C THR A 2 4.11 -12.03 5.88
N GLU A 3 5.27 -12.59 6.21
CA GLU A 3 5.49 -13.30 7.49
C GLU A 3 5.26 -12.40 8.70
N LYS A 4 5.81 -11.16 8.68
CA LYS A 4 5.57 -10.17 9.73
C LYS A 4 4.08 -9.81 9.84
N ALA A 5 3.38 -9.71 8.70
CA ALA A 5 1.94 -9.46 8.68
C ALA A 5 1.13 -10.64 9.28
N ILE A 6 1.58 -11.88 9.09
CA ILE A 6 0.99 -13.06 9.75
C ILE A 6 1.21 -13.00 11.26
N VAL A 7 2.45 -12.77 11.70
CA VAL A 7 2.79 -12.65 13.13
C VAL A 7 2.00 -11.52 13.81
N ALA A 8 1.76 -10.41 13.08
CA ALA A 8 0.95 -9.30 13.57
C ALA A 8 -0.57 -9.54 13.53
N GLY A 9 -1.04 -10.69 13.05
CA GLY A 9 -2.48 -11.00 12.93
C GLY A 9 -3.21 -10.20 11.86
N LEU A 10 -2.49 -9.62 10.89
CA LEU A 10 -3.03 -8.82 9.80
C LEU A 10 -3.28 -9.63 8.52
N MET A 11 -2.66 -10.79 8.40
CA MET A 11 -2.70 -11.63 7.21
C MET A 11 -2.76 -13.10 7.64
N SER A 12 -3.54 -13.92 6.94
CA SER A 12 -3.49 -15.37 7.11
C SER A 12 -2.45 -16.01 6.18
N VAL A 13 -2.08 -17.27 6.45
CA VAL A 13 -1.27 -18.07 5.52
C VAL A 13 -1.95 -18.22 4.14
N LYS A 14 -3.29 -18.26 4.08
CA LYS A 14 -4.04 -18.33 2.82
C LYS A 14 -3.94 -17.03 2.04
N THR A 15 -4.12 -15.88 2.70
CA THR A 15 -3.92 -14.57 2.07
C THR A 15 -2.47 -14.40 1.60
N GLN A 16 -1.48 -14.83 2.38
CA GLN A 16 -0.07 -14.83 1.96
C GLN A 16 0.15 -15.63 0.67
N LYS A 17 -0.38 -16.87 0.59
CA LYS A 17 -0.30 -17.68 -0.63
C LYS A 17 -0.90 -16.94 -1.82
N SER A 18 -2.03 -16.25 -1.63
CA SER A 18 -2.67 -15.47 -2.68
C SER A 18 -1.82 -14.29 -3.19
N VAL A 19 -0.99 -13.66 -2.34
CA VAL A 19 0.00 -12.65 -2.78
C VAL A 19 1.00 -13.27 -3.75
N PHE A 20 1.54 -14.44 -3.41
CA PHE A 20 2.53 -15.11 -4.26
C PHE A 20 1.90 -15.69 -5.55
N GLU A 21 0.65 -16.15 -5.49
CA GLU A 21 -0.11 -16.54 -6.68
C GLU A 21 -0.32 -15.34 -7.62
N ARG A 22 -0.67 -14.16 -7.09
CA ARG A 22 -0.80 -12.93 -7.88
C ARG A 22 0.51 -12.60 -8.60
N GLU A 23 1.63 -12.67 -7.88
CA GLU A 23 2.95 -12.35 -8.44
C GLU A 23 3.35 -13.28 -9.58
N LYS A 24 2.99 -14.57 -9.49
CA LYS A 24 3.26 -15.56 -10.55
C LYS A 24 2.48 -15.33 -11.84
N VAL A 25 1.31 -14.69 -11.77
CA VAL A 25 0.52 -14.36 -12.97
C VAL A 25 1.23 -13.31 -13.82
N SER A 26 1.73 -12.26 -13.17
CA SER A 26 2.53 -11.21 -13.79
C SER A 26 3.17 -10.37 -12.70
N SER A 27 4.38 -9.87 -12.97
CA SER A 27 5.13 -8.99 -12.07
C SER A 27 4.25 -7.85 -11.55
N THR A 28 4.33 -7.57 -10.25
CA THR A 28 3.67 -6.40 -9.65
C THR A 28 4.56 -5.15 -9.61
N ALA A 29 5.71 -5.19 -10.30
CA ALA A 29 6.51 -4.00 -10.55
C ALA A 29 5.76 -3.01 -11.45
N ILE A 30 5.73 -1.74 -11.07
CA ILE A 30 5.02 -0.66 -11.78
C ILE A 30 5.97 0.40 -12.35
N GLY A 31 7.28 0.13 -12.32
CA GLY A 31 8.35 1.06 -12.66
C GLY A 31 8.72 1.99 -11.50
N ASN A 32 9.61 2.95 -11.77
CA ASN A 32 10.14 3.91 -10.78
C ASN A 32 10.68 3.29 -9.49
N LEU A 33 11.38 2.15 -9.58
CA LEU A 33 11.89 1.40 -8.42
C LEU A 33 10.81 0.84 -7.47
N VAL A 34 9.55 0.71 -7.91
CA VAL A 34 8.45 0.24 -7.07
C VAL A 34 7.81 -1.08 -7.55
N ALA A 35 7.52 -1.96 -6.59
CA ALA A 35 6.52 -3.02 -6.73
C ALA A 35 5.37 -2.85 -5.74
N VAL A 36 4.17 -3.28 -6.16
CA VAL A 36 2.95 -3.24 -5.32
C VAL A 36 2.32 -4.63 -5.19
N PRO A 37 2.96 -5.60 -4.51
CA PRO A 37 2.36 -6.91 -4.29
C PRO A 37 1.02 -6.78 -3.55
N HIS A 38 0.02 -7.55 -4.00
CA HIS A 38 -1.31 -7.60 -3.39
C HIS A 38 -1.91 -8.99 -3.59
N PRO A 39 -2.76 -9.48 -2.68
CA PRO A 39 -3.40 -10.78 -2.85
C PRO A 39 -4.47 -10.71 -3.94
N ILE A 40 -4.68 -11.83 -4.65
CA ILE A 40 -5.89 -12.03 -5.48
C ILE A 40 -7.13 -12.06 -4.57
N TYR A 41 -6.98 -12.67 -3.39
CA TYR A 41 -8.03 -12.80 -2.39
C TYR A 41 -7.47 -12.59 -0.97
N ASN A 42 -8.13 -11.71 -0.22
CA ASN A 42 -7.90 -11.51 1.21
C ASN A 42 -9.04 -12.16 2.02
N ASP A 43 -8.69 -13.13 2.84
CA ASP A 43 -9.62 -13.88 3.70
C ASP A 43 -9.75 -13.31 5.12
N THR A 44 -9.10 -12.19 5.38
CA THR A 44 -9.16 -11.48 6.65
C THR A 44 -10.06 -10.24 6.54
N ASP A 45 -10.60 -9.81 7.68
CA ASP A 45 -11.33 -8.54 7.79
C ASP A 45 -10.40 -7.32 7.99
N LYS A 46 -9.09 -7.49 7.79
CA LYS A 46 -8.09 -6.46 8.01
C LYS A 46 -7.62 -5.87 6.68
N SER A 47 -7.50 -4.55 6.66
CA SER A 47 -6.86 -3.79 5.58
C SER A 47 -5.56 -3.20 6.11
N PHE A 48 -4.48 -3.29 5.34
CA PHE A 48 -3.21 -2.67 5.67
C PHE A 48 -2.35 -2.38 4.43
N ILE A 49 -1.40 -1.46 4.62
CA ILE A 49 -0.29 -1.20 3.71
C ILE A 49 0.99 -1.43 4.50
N SER A 50 1.87 -2.30 4.00
CA SER A 50 3.22 -2.46 4.54
C SER A 50 4.22 -1.90 3.54
N VAL A 51 5.20 -1.13 4.02
CA VAL A 51 6.26 -0.53 3.21
C VAL A 51 7.58 -1.21 3.56
N LEU A 52 8.33 -1.62 2.54
CA LEU A 52 9.70 -2.12 2.67
C LEU A 52 10.60 -1.34 1.72
N ILE A 53 11.71 -0.83 2.25
CA ILE A 53 12.76 -0.17 1.48
C ILE A 53 13.99 -1.08 1.57
N LEU A 54 14.46 -1.55 0.42
CA LEU A 54 15.65 -2.37 0.31
C LEU A 54 16.91 -1.50 0.34
N ASP A 55 18.01 -2.02 0.88
CA ASP A 55 19.29 -1.30 0.90
C ASP A 55 19.84 -1.04 -0.51
N LYS A 56 19.57 -1.96 -1.44
CA LYS A 56 19.92 -1.85 -2.87
C LYS A 56 18.74 -2.32 -3.73
N PRO A 57 18.55 -1.75 -4.94
CA PRO A 57 17.57 -2.26 -5.88
C PRO A 57 17.83 -3.73 -6.25
N VAL A 58 16.76 -4.49 -6.46
CA VAL A 58 16.78 -5.87 -6.93
C VAL A 58 15.93 -6.00 -8.20
N TYR A 59 16.22 -6.99 -9.03
CA TYR A 59 15.33 -7.32 -10.15
C TYR A 59 14.02 -7.90 -9.63
N TRP A 60 12.92 -7.39 -10.20
CA TRP A 60 11.56 -7.80 -9.92
C TRP A 60 10.82 -7.97 -11.25
N GLY A 61 10.99 -9.15 -11.85
CA GLY A 61 10.75 -9.33 -13.28
C GLY A 61 11.72 -8.47 -14.09
N GLU A 62 11.20 -7.70 -15.03
CA GLU A 62 11.99 -6.86 -15.95
C GLU A 62 12.43 -5.51 -15.34
N PHE A 63 11.94 -5.15 -14.15
CA PHE A 63 12.22 -3.86 -13.53
C PHE A 63 13.15 -3.99 -12.31
N LEU A 64 13.95 -2.95 -12.05
CA LEU A 64 14.57 -2.78 -10.75
C LEU A 64 13.54 -2.25 -9.75
N VAL A 65 13.56 -2.79 -8.53
CA VAL A 65 12.69 -2.40 -7.42
C VAL A 65 13.53 -2.22 -6.16
N GLN A 66 13.28 -1.13 -5.45
CA GLN A 66 13.88 -0.83 -4.15
C GLN A 66 12.84 -0.52 -3.08
N VAL A 67 11.64 -0.06 -3.47
CA VAL A 67 10.52 0.20 -2.58
C VAL A 67 9.39 -0.78 -2.89
N ILE A 68 8.87 -1.44 -1.86
CA ILE A 68 7.80 -2.43 -2.01
C ILE A 68 6.63 -2.01 -1.11
N PHE A 69 5.45 -1.86 -1.71
CA PHE A 69 4.20 -1.63 -1.00
C PHE A 69 3.33 -2.89 -1.05
N LEU A 70 3.29 -3.63 0.05
CA LEU A 70 2.35 -4.74 0.19
C LEU A 70 0.97 -4.18 0.55
N LEU A 71 0.04 -4.23 -0.40
CA LEU A 71 -1.33 -3.74 -0.25
C LEU A 71 -2.27 -4.93 -0.04
N SER A 72 -2.87 -5.02 1.14
CA SER A 72 -3.88 -6.05 1.44
C SER A 72 -5.14 -5.36 1.96
N ILE A 73 -6.15 -5.23 1.11
CA ILE A 73 -7.43 -4.61 1.46
C ILE A 73 -8.49 -5.70 1.65
N LYS A 74 -9.36 -5.51 2.64
CA LYS A 74 -10.49 -6.42 2.91
C LYS A 74 -11.35 -6.60 1.66
N LYS A 75 -11.79 -7.85 1.41
CA LYS A 75 -12.70 -8.18 0.31
C LYS A 75 -14.03 -7.41 0.43
N GLY A 76 -14.57 -7.02 -0.72
CA GLY A 76 -15.83 -6.26 -0.81
C GLY A 76 -15.64 -4.75 -0.69
N ASN A 77 -14.40 -4.27 -0.59
CA ASN A 77 -14.07 -2.85 -0.56
C ASN A 77 -13.24 -2.41 -1.78
N THR A 78 -13.77 -2.68 -2.98
CA THR A 78 -13.10 -2.40 -4.25
C THR A 78 -12.86 -0.90 -4.44
N GLU A 79 -13.82 -0.04 -4.06
CA GLU A 79 -13.68 1.41 -4.14
C GLU A 79 -12.52 1.93 -3.28
N LEU A 80 -12.36 1.41 -2.05
CA LEU A 80 -11.23 1.76 -1.21
C LEU A 80 -9.92 1.28 -1.83
N TRP A 81 -9.89 0.06 -2.39
CA TRP A 81 -8.69 -0.45 -3.04
C TRP A 81 -8.27 0.44 -4.21
N GLU A 82 -9.21 0.81 -5.08
CA GLU A 82 -8.96 1.69 -6.23
C GLU A 82 -8.50 3.07 -5.77
N THR A 83 -9.17 3.66 -4.79
CA THR A 83 -8.81 4.96 -4.22
C THR A 83 -7.39 4.95 -3.66
N ILE A 84 -7.05 3.94 -2.84
CA ILE A 84 -5.72 3.79 -2.26
C ILE A 84 -4.67 3.56 -3.34
N PHE A 85 -4.95 2.70 -4.31
CA PHE A 85 -4.02 2.38 -5.39
C PHE A 85 -3.71 3.60 -6.27
N LEU A 86 -4.74 4.35 -6.68
CA LEU A 86 -4.56 5.57 -7.47
C LEU A 86 -3.76 6.63 -6.71
N LYS A 87 -4.08 6.86 -5.42
CA LYS A 87 -3.32 7.79 -4.58
C LYS A 87 -1.87 7.34 -4.39
N LEU A 88 -1.65 6.04 -4.21
CA LEU A 88 -0.30 5.50 -4.08
C LEU A 88 0.49 5.68 -5.38
N ASN A 89 -0.15 5.44 -6.53
CA ASN A 89 0.47 5.68 -7.84
C ASN A 89 0.80 7.16 -8.05
N ASP A 90 -0.08 8.08 -7.67
CA ASP A 90 0.19 9.53 -7.72
C ASP A 90 1.34 9.94 -6.79
N TYR A 91 1.39 9.38 -5.58
CA TYR A 91 2.48 9.59 -4.64
C TYR A 91 3.83 9.19 -5.27
N ILE A 92 3.86 8.02 -5.90
CA ILE A 92 5.04 7.44 -6.54
C ILE A 92 5.48 8.23 -7.78
N ARG A 93 4.54 8.71 -8.60
CA ARG A 93 4.84 9.26 -9.93
C ARG A 93 4.88 10.78 -10.00
N CYS A 94 4.07 11.46 -9.19
CA CYS A 94 3.81 12.89 -9.33
C CYS A 94 4.39 13.71 -8.18
N LEU A 95 4.58 13.10 -7.00
CA LEU A 95 4.92 13.82 -5.77
C LEU A 95 6.36 13.56 -5.26
N GLY A 96 7.19 12.87 -6.05
CA GLY A 96 8.56 12.53 -5.63
C GLY A 96 8.60 11.58 -4.43
N GLY A 97 7.55 10.77 -4.24
CA GLY A 97 7.39 9.92 -3.06
C GLY A 97 8.46 8.83 -2.95
N VAL A 98 8.95 8.31 -4.07
CA VAL A 98 10.04 7.32 -4.08
C VAL A 98 11.34 7.96 -3.60
N GLU A 99 11.66 9.16 -4.09
CA GLU A 99 12.84 9.92 -3.67
C GLU A 99 12.77 10.27 -2.19
N SER A 100 11.59 10.68 -1.70
CA SER A 100 11.38 10.94 -0.26
C SER A 100 11.62 9.67 0.57
N LEU A 101 11.05 8.53 0.16
CA LEU A 101 11.25 7.24 0.83
C LEU A 101 12.72 6.82 0.85
N LEU A 102 13.42 6.91 -0.28
CA LEU A 102 14.82 6.50 -0.38
C LEU A 102 15.76 7.41 0.42
N LYS A 103 15.46 8.72 0.48
CA LYS A 103 16.23 9.70 1.23
C LYS A 103 15.99 9.59 2.74
N ASN A 104 14.73 9.54 3.15
CA ASN A 104 14.35 9.65 4.56
C ASN A 104 14.28 8.29 5.26
N LYS A 105 13.98 7.22 4.52
CA LYS A 105 13.80 5.86 5.03
C LYS A 105 12.89 5.78 6.28
N SER A 106 11.86 6.62 6.32
CA SER A 106 10.99 6.80 7.48
C SER A 106 9.54 6.53 7.12
N TYR A 107 8.93 5.59 7.86
CA TYR A 107 7.51 5.27 7.71
C TYR A 107 6.61 6.44 8.12
N ASP A 108 6.99 7.22 9.15
CA ASP A 108 6.19 8.35 9.63
C ASP A 108 6.14 9.49 8.60
N ILE A 109 7.26 9.74 7.91
CA ILE A 109 7.32 10.72 6.81
C ILE A 109 6.42 10.27 5.66
N PHE A 110 6.53 9.00 5.25
CA PHE A 110 5.63 8.43 4.25
C PHE A 110 4.17 8.58 4.66
N LEU A 111 3.83 8.19 5.90
CA LEU A 111 2.45 8.22 6.38
C LEU A 111 1.90 9.65 6.38
N LYS A 112 2.71 10.62 6.78
CA LYS A 112 2.35 12.04 6.73
C LYS A 112 2.10 12.49 5.29
N GLU A 113 3.07 12.32 4.40
CA GLU A 113 2.98 12.75 3.00
C GLU A 113 1.81 12.09 2.27
N PHE A 114 1.63 10.78 2.47
CA PHE A 114 0.56 10.01 1.85
C PHE A 114 -0.81 10.41 2.39
N SER A 115 -0.94 10.62 3.71
CA SER A 115 -2.20 11.03 4.34
C SER A 115 -2.61 12.46 3.95
N ASP A 116 -1.65 13.37 3.76
CA ASP A 116 -1.91 14.74 3.29
C ASP A 116 -2.61 14.75 1.91
N MET A 117 -2.45 13.71 1.09
CA MET A 117 -3.13 13.55 -0.20
C MET A 117 -4.64 13.28 -0.09
N PHE A 118 -5.12 12.93 1.10
CA PHE A 118 -6.54 12.74 1.41
C PHE A 118 -7.15 14.00 2.04
N SER A 119 -6.34 14.85 2.66
CA SER A 119 -6.75 16.09 3.32
C SER A 119 -7.25 17.18 2.35
N GLY A 120 -6.93 17.08 1.05
CA GLY A 120 -7.35 18.00 0.00
C GLY A 120 -8.66 17.65 -0.72
N LEU A 121 -9.34 16.56 -0.32
CA LEU A 121 -10.70 16.30 -0.79
C LEU A 121 -11.62 17.33 -0.11
N ASN A 122 -12.16 18.26 -0.90
CA ASN A 122 -13.33 19.05 -0.52
C ASN A 122 -14.54 18.11 -0.34
N ILE A 123 -14.55 17.33 0.74
CA ILE A 123 -15.78 16.83 1.30
C ILE A 123 -16.49 18.08 1.81
N LYS A 124 -17.60 18.45 1.16
CA LYS A 124 -18.46 19.52 1.67
C LYS A 124 -18.72 19.21 3.13
N LYS A 125 -18.29 20.12 4.00
CA LYS A 125 -18.46 20.07 5.44
C LYS A 125 -19.95 19.84 5.74
N GLY A 126 -20.36 18.59 5.99
CA GLY A 126 -21.78 18.25 6.20
C GLY A 126 -22.24 16.87 5.70
N GLU A 127 -21.51 16.21 4.81
CA GLU A 127 -21.91 14.86 4.39
C GLU A 127 -21.35 13.81 5.36
N LYS A 128 -22.26 13.18 6.11
CA LYS A 128 -21.95 12.06 6.98
C LYS A 128 -21.47 10.88 6.14
N MET A 129 -20.18 10.59 6.17
CA MET A 129 -19.70 9.25 5.91
C MET A 129 -20.15 8.37 7.08
N ASN A 130 -21.06 7.44 6.83
CA ASN A 130 -21.41 6.39 7.78
C ASN A 130 -20.14 5.63 8.16
N GLY A 131 -19.66 5.81 9.41
CA GLY A 131 -18.88 4.78 10.10
C GLY A 131 -17.55 5.17 10.75
N TYR A 132 -17.02 6.40 10.62
CA TYR A 132 -15.76 6.74 11.29
C TYR A 132 -15.85 8.06 12.07
N ARG A 133 -15.82 7.96 13.41
CA ARG A 133 -15.44 9.05 14.30
C ARG A 133 -13.92 9.14 14.31
N VAL A 134 -13.37 10.30 13.96
CA VAL A 134 -12.01 10.66 14.33
C VAL A 134 -12.11 11.36 15.67
N ASP A 135 -11.95 10.61 16.76
CA ASP A 135 -11.76 11.21 18.07
C ASP A 135 -10.29 11.61 18.19
N LYS A 136 -10.06 12.90 18.45
CA LYS A 136 -8.74 13.47 18.76
C LYS A 136 -8.54 13.38 20.27
N ASN A 137 -7.39 12.86 20.70
CA ASN A 137 -6.75 13.29 21.94
C ASN A 137 -5.66 14.30 21.56
#